data_AF-B2MZB6-F1
#
_entry.id   AF-B2MZB6-F1
#
_cell.length_a   1.000
_cell.length_b   1.000
_cell.length_c   1.000
_cell.angle_alpha   90.00
_cell.angle_beta   90.00
_cell.angle_gamma   90.00
#
_symmetry.space_group_name_H-M   'P 1'
#
loop_
_entity.id
_entity.type
_entity.pdbx_description
1 polymer ?
#
loop_
_entity_poly.entity_id
_entity_poly.type
_entity_poly.pdbx_seq_one_letter_code
_entity_poly.pdbx_strand_id
1 'polypeptide(L)'
;MIIVFLLILRMMPSTHACLQTIPSTTPSPTGCCGEVIYLPTPRPNLPDGQYVPVYSGTPGCNTGVAITCSSFDTTLDLRAGIFGNQIYYLNGDVDTVTVEFTCQNGEWIYTDQGQSIAIDTVECVLTNLATEP
;
A
#
# COMPACT_ATOMS: atom_id res chain seq x y z
N MET A 1 9.42 78.46 10.09
CA MET A 1 8.45 77.47 10.62
C MET A 1 9.17 76.13 10.76
N ILE A 2 8.75 75.34 11.74
CA ILE A 2 9.41 74.21 12.41
C ILE A 2 9.72 72.97 11.52
N ILE A 3 10.75 72.22 11.96
CA ILE A 3 11.33 70.94 11.49
C ILE A 3 10.36 69.75 11.69
N VAL A 4 10.57 68.63 10.97
CA VAL A 4 10.55 67.20 11.41
C VAL A 4 10.05 66.29 10.27
N PHE A 5 10.48 65.05 10.00
CA PHE A 5 11.68 64.20 10.17
C PHE A 5 11.23 62.78 9.74
N LEU A 6 12.08 61.99 9.06
CA LEU A 6 11.98 60.51 8.85
C LEU A 6 10.81 60.00 7.96
N LEU A 7 10.86 58.86 7.25
CA LEU A 7 11.50 57.57 7.52
C LEU A 7 11.78 56.77 6.22
N ILE A 8 12.78 55.90 6.35
CA ILE A 8 13.34 54.93 5.42
C ILE A 8 12.48 53.63 5.41
N LEU A 9 12.49 52.86 4.31
CA LEU A 9 12.60 51.37 4.22
C LEU A 9 12.23 50.96 2.77
N ARG A 10 13.15 50.66 1.83
CA ARG A 10 14.03 49.49 1.68
C ARG A 10 13.38 48.14 2.02
N MET A 11 13.50 47.22 1.03
CA MET A 11 13.43 45.75 1.07
C MET A 11 12.09 45.09 0.66
N MET A 12 11.96 44.81 -0.63
CA MET A 12 11.60 43.46 -1.09
C MET A 12 12.91 42.65 -1.07
N PRO A 13 12.98 41.44 -0.49
CA PRO A 13 12.31 40.26 -1.04
C PRO A 13 11.76 39.29 0.03
N SER A 14 10.54 38.79 -0.15
CA SER A 14 10.05 37.63 0.59
C SER A 14 10.20 36.39 -0.29
N THR A 15 11.44 35.93 -0.47
CA THR A 15 11.68 34.54 -0.88
C THR A 15 11.19 33.66 0.25
N HIS A 16 9.97 33.15 0.11
CA HIS A 16 9.46 32.09 0.94
C HIS A 16 10.28 30.83 0.62
N ALA A 17 11.38 30.66 1.34
CA ALA A 17 11.99 29.35 1.49
C ALA A 17 11.04 28.51 2.35
N CYS A 18 10.06 27.88 1.72
CA CYS A 18 9.52 26.65 2.29
C CYS A 18 10.63 25.62 2.17
N LEU A 19 11.34 25.42 3.29
CA LEU A 19 12.11 24.22 3.56
C LEU A 19 11.17 23.04 3.25
N GLN A 20 11.37 22.39 2.11
CA GLN A 20 10.70 21.15 1.81
C GLN A 20 11.41 20.10 2.65
N THR A 21 10.89 19.86 3.85
CA THR A 21 11.33 18.75 4.69
C THR A 21 11.03 17.47 3.93
N ILE A 22 12.08 16.84 3.39
CA ILE A 22 12.04 15.47 2.87
C ILE A 22 11.44 14.60 3.98
N PRO A 23 10.48 13.70 3.70
CA PRO A 23 9.93 12.84 4.74
C PRO A 23 11.08 12.07 5.38
N SER A 24 11.15 12.18 6.70
CA SER A 24 12.14 11.55 7.56
C SER A 24 12.34 10.09 7.18
N THR A 25 13.56 9.72 6.80
CA THR A 25 14.01 8.32 6.76
C THR A 25 14.27 7.85 8.20
N THR A 26 13.32 8.04 9.10
CA THR A 26 13.35 7.30 10.37
C THR A 26 13.27 5.84 9.96
N PRO A 27 14.31 5.02 10.20
CA PRO A 27 14.18 3.60 9.92
C PRO A 27 12.95 3.12 10.67
N SER A 28 12.05 2.43 9.96
CA SER A 28 10.93 1.76 10.60
C SER A 28 11.50 1.01 11.82
N PRO A 29 10.92 1.16 13.02
CA PRO A 29 11.42 0.43 14.19
C PRO A 29 11.56 -1.03 13.78
N THR A 30 12.70 -1.66 14.09
CA THR A 30 12.99 -3.04 13.67
C THR A 30 11.78 -3.93 13.97
N GLY A 31 11.10 -4.43 12.94
CA GLY A 31 9.87 -5.23 13.07
C GLY A 31 8.54 -4.53 12.73
N CYS A 32 8.56 -3.28 12.27
CA CYS A 32 7.37 -2.56 11.79
C CYS A 32 7.38 -2.44 10.26
N CYS A 33 6.23 -2.64 9.63
CA CYS A 33 6.08 -2.52 8.17
C CYS A 33 5.25 -1.30 7.79
N GLY A 34 5.53 -0.77 6.60
CA GLY A 34 4.70 0.26 5.97
C GLY A 34 3.39 -0.30 5.44
N GLU A 35 2.61 0.52 4.77
CA GLU A 35 1.46 0.03 4.01
C GLU A 35 1.91 -0.90 2.87
N VAL A 36 1.13 -1.93 2.57
CA VAL A 36 1.34 -2.79 1.41
C VAL A 36 1.09 -1.99 0.14
N ILE A 37 2.00 -2.10 -0.82
CA ILE A 37 1.86 -1.43 -2.11
C ILE A 37 0.84 -2.19 -2.96
N TYR A 38 -0.32 -1.57 -3.20
CA TYR A 38 -1.34 -2.11 -4.09
C TYR A 38 -1.09 -1.66 -5.53
N LEU A 39 -1.09 -2.60 -6.47
CA LEU A 39 -1.00 -2.34 -7.91
C LEU A 39 -2.32 -2.76 -8.57
N PRO A 40 -3.23 -1.81 -8.87
CA PRO A 40 -4.40 -2.10 -9.70
C PRO A 40 -3.97 -2.31 -11.15
N THR A 41 -4.63 -3.23 -11.86
CA THR A 41 -4.48 -3.50 -13.31
C THR A 41 -3.12 -3.97 -13.87
N PRO A 42 -2.17 -4.57 -13.12
CA PRO A 42 -0.93 -5.02 -13.75
C PRO A 42 -1.14 -6.19 -14.72
N ARG A 43 -2.26 -6.92 -14.61
CA ARG A 43 -2.70 -7.89 -15.63
C ARG A 43 -3.70 -7.23 -16.61
N PRO A 44 -3.28 -6.90 -17.85
CA PRO A 44 -4.08 -6.08 -18.77
C PRO A 44 -5.38 -6.73 -19.27
N ASN A 45 -5.59 -8.02 -19.00
CA ASN A 45 -6.72 -8.80 -19.49
C ASN A 45 -7.64 -9.30 -18.37
N LEU A 46 -7.35 -8.99 -17.10
CA LEU A 46 -8.18 -9.38 -15.97
C LEU A 46 -8.77 -8.12 -15.31
N PRO A 47 -10.08 -8.09 -15.01
CA PRO A 47 -10.66 -7.02 -14.21
C PRO A 47 -10.08 -7.00 -12.80
N ASP A 48 -10.00 -5.82 -12.19
CA ASP A 48 -9.65 -5.71 -10.76
C ASP A 48 -10.82 -6.16 -9.88
N GLY A 49 -10.49 -6.77 -8.74
CA GLY A 49 -11.44 -7.02 -7.67
C GLY A 49 -11.48 -5.90 -6.63
N GLN A 50 -12.28 -6.10 -5.58
CA GLN A 50 -12.34 -5.18 -4.45
C GLN A 50 -11.17 -5.41 -3.51
N TYR A 51 -10.18 -4.54 -3.54
CA TYR A 51 -9.06 -4.59 -2.60
C TYR A 51 -9.39 -3.87 -1.28
N VAL A 52 -9.32 -4.61 -0.16
CA VAL A 52 -9.52 -4.07 1.19
C VAL A 52 -8.41 -4.56 2.13
N PRO A 53 -7.43 -3.71 2.50
CA PRO A 53 -6.43 -4.02 3.49
C PRO A 53 -6.92 -3.66 4.91
N VAL A 54 -6.68 -4.55 5.87
CA VAL A 54 -6.92 -4.31 7.30
C VAL A 54 -5.61 -4.52 8.04
N TYR A 55 -4.99 -3.42 8.48
CA TYR A 55 -3.74 -3.45 9.22
C TYR A 55 -3.97 -3.72 10.71
N SER A 56 -3.02 -4.44 11.31
CA SER A 56 -2.93 -4.70 12.74
C SER A 56 -1.59 -4.23 13.28
N GLY A 57 -1.53 -3.96 14.58
CA GLY A 57 -0.36 -3.40 15.25
C GLY A 57 -0.72 -2.15 16.03
N THR A 58 0.27 -1.32 16.31
CA THR A 58 0.07 -0.02 16.94
C THR A 58 0.13 1.09 15.90
N PRO A 59 -0.51 2.26 16.13
CA PRO A 59 -0.42 3.38 15.18
C PRO A 59 1.04 3.73 14.86
N GLY A 60 1.40 3.66 13.58
CA GLY A 60 2.76 3.89 13.09
C GLY A 60 3.68 2.65 13.10
N CYS A 61 3.17 1.48 13.48
CA CYS A 61 3.90 0.21 13.42
C CYS A 61 2.94 -0.94 13.07
N ASN A 62 2.83 -1.26 11.78
CA ASN A 62 2.04 -2.40 11.35
C ASN A 62 2.85 -3.68 11.56
N THR A 63 2.22 -4.68 12.21
CA THR A 63 2.83 -6.00 12.47
C THR A 63 2.15 -7.11 11.68
N GLY A 64 0.94 -6.86 11.19
CA GLY A 64 0.18 -7.77 10.35
C GLY A 64 -0.77 -7.01 9.44
N VAL A 65 -1.15 -7.62 8.32
CA VAL A 65 -2.19 -7.09 7.42
C VAL A 65 -3.00 -8.25 6.87
N ALA A 66 -4.32 -8.13 6.95
CA ALA A 66 -5.24 -9.00 6.24
C ALA A 66 -5.72 -8.28 4.98
N ILE A 67 -5.44 -8.85 3.82
CA ILE A 67 -5.86 -8.32 2.53
C ILE A 67 -7.03 -9.14 2.04
N THR A 68 -8.15 -8.48 1.84
CA THR A 68 -9.34 -9.09 1.26
C THR A 68 -9.49 -8.64 -0.19
N CYS A 69 -9.76 -9.60 -1.06
CA CYS A 69 -10.12 -9.39 -2.46
C CYS A 69 -11.53 -9.96 -2.68
N SER A 70 -12.45 -9.16 -3.21
CA SER A 70 -13.83 -9.61 -3.48
C SER A 70 -14.24 -9.39 -4.93
N SER A 71 -15.09 -10.27 -5.46
CA SER A 71 -15.81 -10.03 -6.71
C SER A 71 -17.00 -9.11 -6.45
N PHE A 72 -17.19 -8.11 -7.32
CA PHE A 72 -18.33 -7.19 -7.24
C PHE A 72 -19.51 -7.63 -8.09
N ASP A 73 -19.26 -8.59 -8.98
CA ASP A 73 -20.21 -9.05 -9.97
C ASP A 73 -20.41 -10.55 -9.80
N THR A 74 -21.48 -10.93 -9.09
CA THR A 74 -21.87 -12.32 -8.89
C THR A 74 -22.54 -12.94 -10.12
N THR A 75 -22.72 -12.16 -11.20
CA THR A 75 -23.26 -12.65 -12.48
C THR A 75 -22.18 -13.14 -13.42
N LEU A 76 -20.95 -12.66 -13.24
CA LEU A 76 -19.77 -13.20 -13.89
C LEU A 76 -19.27 -14.38 -13.06
N ASP A 77 -19.10 -15.55 -13.68
CA ASP A 77 -18.52 -16.75 -13.05
C ASP A 77 -16.99 -16.59 -12.91
N LEU A 78 -16.58 -15.49 -12.26
CA LEU A 78 -15.21 -15.10 -12.00
C LEU A 78 -14.94 -15.14 -10.50
N ARG A 79 -13.76 -15.62 -10.15
CA ARG A 79 -13.24 -15.78 -8.80
C ARG A 79 -12.41 -14.57 -8.40
N ALA A 80 -12.47 -14.17 -7.14
CA ALA A 80 -11.52 -13.23 -6.55
C ALA A 80 -10.17 -13.93 -6.34
N GLY A 81 -9.07 -13.30 -6.75
CA GLY A 81 -7.71 -13.82 -6.62
C GLY A 81 -6.74 -12.76 -6.15
N ILE A 82 -5.78 -13.17 -5.30
CA ILE A 82 -4.72 -12.31 -4.79
C ILE A 82 -3.37 -12.77 -5.32
N PHE A 83 -2.63 -11.85 -5.90
CA PHE A 83 -1.26 -12.07 -6.38
C PHE A 83 -0.26 -11.23 -5.58
N GLY A 84 0.86 -11.86 -5.23
CA GLY A 84 2.02 -11.22 -4.61
C GLY A 84 3.13 -10.99 -5.64
N ASN A 85 3.77 -9.83 -5.59
CA ASN A 85 4.88 -9.42 -6.47
C ASN A 85 4.57 -9.60 -7.96
N GLN A 86 3.28 -9.52 -8.33
CA GLN A 86 2.73 -9.75 -9.68
C GLN A 86 2.95 -11.17 -10.25
N ILE A 87 3.67 -12.04 -9.55
CA ILE A 87 4.14 -13.34 -10.03
C ILE A 87 3.49 -14.49 -9.26
N TYR A 88 3.36 -14.37 -7.94
CA TYR A 88 2.91 -15.45 -7.08
C TYR A 88 1.40 -15.39 -6.91
N TYR A 89 0.68 -16.41 -7.37
CA TYR A 89 -0.69 -16.62 -6.96
C TYR A 89 -0.70 -17.03 -5.48
N LEU A 90 -1.32 -16.22 -4.62
CA LEU A 90 -1.33 -16.49 -3.18
C LEU A 90 -2.55 -17.31 -2.80
N ASN A 91 -3.75 -16.86 -3.21
CA ASN A 91 -4.99 -17.58 -2.96
C ASN A 91 -6.14 -17.01 -3.81
N GLY A 92 -7.26 -17.73 -3.89
CA GLY A 92 -8.49 -17.24 -4.49
C GLY A 92 -9.73 -18.06 -4.12
N ASP A 93 -10.89 -17.43 -4.27
CA ASP A 93 -12.19 -18.05 -4.01
C ASP A 93 -13.28 -17.41 -4.90
N VAL A 94 -14.48 -17.97 -4.92
CA VAL A 94 -15.59 -17.53 -5.78
C VAL A 94 -15.94 -16.06 -5.55
N ASP A 95 -16.25 -15.70 -4.32
CA ASP A 95 -16.76 -14.36 -4.02
C ASP A 95 -15.72 -13.50 -3.32
N THR A 96 -14.97 -14.07 -2.38
CA THR A 96 -14.05 -13.32 -1.54
C THR A 96 -12.95 -14.22 -1.04
N VAL A 97 -11.71 -13.73 -1.12
CA VAL A 97 -10.54 -14.37 -0.54
C VAL A 97 -9.82 -13.39 0.37
N THR A 98 -9.26 -13.90 1.46
CA THR A 98 -8.40 -13.14 2.37
C THR A 98 -7.06 -13.84 2.52
N VAL A 99 -5.97 -13.07 2.42
CA VAL A 99 -4.62 -13.53 2.77
C VAL A 99 -4.04 -12.64 3.86
N GLU A 100 -3.22 -13.23 4.72
CA GLU A 100 -2.59 -12.52 5.83
C GLU A 100 -1.08 -12.46 5.62
N PHE A 101 -0.50 -11.29 5.84
CA PHE A 101 0.95 -11.12 5.90
C PHE A 101 1.37 -10.73 7.31
N THR A 102 2.53 -11.22 7.71
CA THR A 102 3.17 -10.83 8.96
C THR A 102 4.37 -9.96 8.65
N CYS A 103 4.54 -8.87 9.39
CA CYS A 103 5.74 -8.06 9.27
C CYS A 103 6.92 -8.77 9.93
N GLN A 104 8.03 -8.93 9.21
CA GLN A 104 9.28 -9.42 9.75
C GLN A 104 10.41 -8.49 9.30
N ASN A 105 11.07 -7.82 10.25
CA ASN A 105 12.20 -6.92 9.99
C ASN A 105 11.92 -5.80 8.96
N GLY A 106 10.67 -5.35 8.85
CA GLY A 106 10.26 -4.31 7.91
C GLY A 106 9.80 -4.82 6.54
N GLU A 107 9.74 -6.13 6.35
CA GLU A 107 9.28 -6.80 5.14
C GLU A 107 7.99 -7.57 5.41
N TRP A 108 7.05 -7.52 4.47
CA TRP A 108 5.81 -8.30 4.58
C TRP A 108 6.09 -9.74 4.16
N ILE A 109 5.75 -10.69 5.02
CA ILE A 109 5.94 -12.11 4.77
C ILE A 109 4.59 -12.80 4.66
N TYR A 110 4.33 -13.40 3.50
CA TYR A 110 3.27 -14.39 3.32
C TYR A 110 3.82 -15.78 3.63
N THR A 111 3.09 -16.58 4.40
CA THR A 111 3.48 -17.97 4.68
C THR A 111 2.32 -18.90 4.41
N ASP A 112 2.54 -19.88 3.55
CA ASP A 112 1.58 -20.94 3.26
C ASP A 112 2.28 -22.29 3.31
N GLN A 113 1.65 -23.27 3.99
CA GLN A 113 2.15 -24.65 4.12
C GLN A 113 3.64 -24.78 4.51
N GLY A 114 4.16 -23.82 5.28
CA GLY A 114 5.56 -23.80 5.75
C GLY A 114 6.57 -23.19 4.75
N GLN A 115 6.11 -22.68 3.61
CA GLN A 115 6.91 -21.84 2.72
C GLN A 115 6.61 -20.37 2.98
N SER A 116 7.66 -19.54 2.97
CA SER A 116 7.54 -18.10 3.20
C SER A 116 8.05 -17.32 2.00
N ILE A 117 7.32 -16.29 1.60
CA ILE A 117 7.63 -15.41 0.47
C ILE A 117 7.56 -13.97 0.98
N ALA A 118 8.56 -13.17 0.63
CA ALA A 118 8.55 -11.74 0.82
C ALA A 118 7.60 -11.07 -0.17
N ILE A 119 6.75 -10.16 0.31
CA ILE A 119 5.75 -9.46 -0.48
C ILE A 119 6.08 -7.96 -0.50
N ASP A 120 6.40 -7.46 -1.69
CA ASP A 120 6.60 -6.04 -1.97
C ASP A 120 5.29 -5.39 -2.46
N THR A 121 4.56 -6.10 -3.32
CA THR A 121 3.36 -5.58 -3.97
C THR A 121 2.23 -6.60 -3.98
N VAL A 122 0.99 -6.13 -3.93
CA VAL A 122 -0.20 -6.97 -4.07
C VAL A 122 -1.10 -6.47 -5.19
N GLU A 123 -1.72 -7.44 -5.85
CA GLU A 123 -2.76 -7.26 -6.85
C GLU A 123 -3.99 -8.08 -6.45
N CYS A 124 -5.18 -7.53 -6.68
CA CYS A 124 -6.48 -8.18 -6.49
C CYS A 124 -7.22 -8.20 -7.83
N VAL A 125 -7.46 -9.39 -8.38
CA VAL A 125 -8.05 -9.57 -9.71
C VAL A 125 -9.26 -10.49 -9.68
N LEU A 126 -10.12 -10.33 -10.68
CA LEU A 126 -11.19 -11.26 -11.00
C LEU A 126 -10.72 -12.19 -12.12
N THR A 127 -10.79 -13.48 -11.87
CA THR A 127 -10.17 -14.49 -12.73
C THR A 127 -11.04 -15.73 -12.88
N ASN A 128 -10.97 -16.43 -14.00
CA ASN A 128 -11.72 -17.66 -14.25
C ASN A 128 -10.99 -18.92 -13.75
N LEU A 129 -9.92 -18.75 -12.97
CA LEU A 129 -8.99 -19.82 -12.65
C LEU A 129 -9.62 -20.83 -11.70
N ALA A 130 -10.16 -21.91 -12.27
CA ALA A 130 -10.16 -23.23 -11.67
C ALA A 130 -8.77 -23.90 -11.79
N THR A 131 -7.82 -23.26 -12.46
CA THR A 131 -6.54 -23.83 -12.93
C THR A 131 -5.50 -22.72 -13.13
N GLU A 132 -4.89 -22.20 -12.07
CA GLU A 132 -3.49 -21.78 -12.16
C GLU A 132 -2.69 -22.81 -11.35
N PRO A 133 -1.61 -23.37 -11.94
CA PRO A 133 -0.89 -24.51 -11.37
C PRO A 133 -0.21 -24.23 -10.04
#